data_AF-A0A2H0UJR6-F1
#
_entry.id   AF-A0A2H0UJR6-F1
#
_cell.length_a   1.000
_cell.length_b   1.000
_cell.length_c   1.000
_cell.angle_alpha   90.00
_cell.angle_beta   90.00
_cell.angle_gamma   90.00
#
_symmetry.space_group_name_H-M   'P 1'
#
loop_
_entity.id
_entity.type
_entity.pdbx_description
1 polymer ?
#
loop_
_entity_poly.entity_id
_entity_poly.type
_entity_poly.pdbx_seq_one_letter_code
_entity_poly.pdbx_strand_id
1 'polypeptide(L)' 'MVDLNKSLRVPPHNIEAERALLGAVILKPETIHDVSAIVYPESFYADKHREIFR' A
#
# COMPACT_ATOMS: atom_id res chain seq x y z
N MET A 1 13.29 26.84 22.29
CA MET A 1 12.24 26.86 21.25
C MET A 1 12.09 25.42 20.78
N VAL A 2 11.02 24.75 21.22
CA VAL A 2 10.79 23.32 21.00
C VAL A 2 10.32 23.11 19.55
N ASP A 3 10.95 22.18 18.82
CA ASP A 3 10.58 21.78 17.46
C ASP A 3 9.14 21.24 17.38
N LEU A 4 8.18 22.14 17.10
CA LEU A 4 6.74 21.85 17.04
C LEU A 4 6.29 21.20 15.71
N ASN A 5 7.18 20.56 14.95
CA ASN A 5 6.87 20.19 13.55
C ASN A 5 7.16 18.73 13.18
N LYS A 6 7.09 17.82 14.16
CA LYS A 6 7.20 16.37 13.92
C LYS A 6 5.86 15.69 13.62
N SER A 7 4.72 16.37 13.85
CA SER A 7 3.38 15.76 13.85
C SER A 7 2.47 16.12 12.66
N LEU A 8 2.98 16.82 11.63
CA LEU A 8 2.18 17.22 10.45
C LEU A 8 2.67 16.62 9.12
N ARG A 9 3.70 15.77 9.14
CA ARG A 9 4.21 15.13 7.92
C ARG A 9 3.52 13.79 7.74
N VAL A 10 2.62 13.74 6.76
CA VAL A 10 2.08 12.48 6.28
C VAL A 10 3.25 11.64 5.76
N PRO A 11 3.38 10.36 6.18
CA PRO A 11 4.40 9.47 5.63
C PRO A 11 4.32 9.43 4.11
N PRO A 12 5.45 9.28 3.40
CA PRO A 12 5.44 9.14 1.95
C PRO A 12 4.63 7.90 1.57
N HIS A 13 3.63 8.08 0.71
CA HIS A 13 2.72 7.03 0.26
C HIS A 13 2.19 7.36 -1.14
N ASN A 14 1.67 6.36 -1.85
CA ASN A 14 1.04 6.56 -3.16
C ASN A 14 -0.20 5.68 -3.31
N ILE A 15 -1.37 6.27 -3.05
CA ILE A 15 -2.67 5.60 -3.14
C ILE A 15 -3.00 5.14 -4.57
N GLU A 16 -2.55 5.87 -5.59
CA GLU A 16 -2.80 5.51 -6.98
C GLU A 16 -2.04 4.25 -7.38
N ALA A 17 -0.77 4.14 -6.97
CA ALA A 17 0.03 2.94 -7.17
C ALA A 17 -0.57 1.72 -6.45
N GLU A 18 -1.06 1.89 -5.22
CA GLU A 18 -1.76 0.82 -4.49
C GLU A 18 -3.01 0.34 -5.23
N ARG A 19 -3.83 1.26 -5.75
CA ARG A 19 -5.03 0.91 -6.53
C ARG A 19 -4.67 0.22 -7.86
N ALA A 20 -3.61 0.67 -8.53
CA ALA A 20 -3.13 0.06 -9.75
C ALA A 20 -2.64 -1.37 -9.52
N LEU A 21 -1.92 -1.60 -8.41
CA LEU A 21 -1.46 -2.94 -8.03
C LEU A 21 -2.65 -3.87 -7.77
N LEU A 22 -3.60 -3.45 -6.93
CA LEU A 22 -4.80 -4.25 -6.65
C LEU A 22 -5.61 -4.53 -7.91
N GLY A 23 -5.76 -3.53 -8.79
CA GLY A 23 -6.42 -3.70 -10.07
C GLY A 23 -5.73 -4.71 -10.98
N ALA A 24 -4.39 -4.68 -11.05
CA ALA A 24 -3.61 -5.64 -11.82
C ALA A 24 -3.78 -7.07 -11.31
N VAL A 25 -3.76 -7.26 -9.98
CA VAL A 25 -4.00 -8.56 -9.35
C VAL A 25 -5.41 -9.07 -9.62
N ILE A 26 -6.44 -8.20 -9.55
CA ILE A 26 -7.82 -8.57 -9.85
C ILE A 26 -7.98 -9.00 -11.32
N LEU A 27 -7.32 -8.29 -12.25
CA LEU A 27 -7.35 -8.63 -13.67
C LEU A 27 -6.63 -9.95 -13.98
N LYS A 28 -5.56 -10.24 -13.24
CA LYS A 28 -4.72 -11.43 -13.45
C LYS A 28 -4.34 -12.05 -12.10
N PRO A 29 -5.23 -12.87 -11.50
CA PRO A 29 -5.04 -13.39 -10.14
C PRO A 29 -3.75 -14.19 -9.95
N GLU A 30 -3.24 -14.87 -10.98
CA GLU A 30 -1.98 -15.62 -10.87
C GLU A 30 -0.76 -14.76 -10.54
N THR A 31 -0.83 -13.45 -10.79
CA THR A 31 0.26 -12.50 -10.46
C THR A 31 0.50 -12.35 -8.96
N ILE A 32 -0.47 -12.76 -8.12
CA ILE A 32 -0.32 -12.71 -6.67
C ILE A 32 0.87 -13.56 -6.18
N HIS A 33 1.17 -14.66 -6.87
CA HIS A 33 2.29 -15.53 -6.50
C HIS A 33 3.64 -14.82 -6.65
N ASP A 34 3.78 -14.03 -7.70
CA ASP A 34 5.00 -13.25 -7.95
C ASP A 34 5.09 -12.04 -7.01
N VAL A 35 3.96 -11.33 -6.81
CA VAL A 35 3.89 -10.10 -6.01
C VAL A 35 4.06 -10.37 -4.50
N SER A 36 3.53 -11.49 -4.00
CA SER A 36 3.59 -11.86 -2.58
C SER A 36 5.01 -12.12 -2.06
N ALA A 37 5.99 -12.27 -2.95
CA ALA A 37 7.40 -12.35 -2.58
C ALA A 37 7.97 -11.02 -2.07
N ILE A 38 7.36 -9.89 -2.43
CA ILE A 38 7.89 -8.55 -2.16
C ILE A 38 6.89 -7.57 -1.54
N VAL A 39 5.58 -7.79 -1.71
CA VAL A 39 4.52 -6.94 -1.16
C VAL A 39 3.72 -7.74 -0.13
N TYR A 40 3.55 -7.15 1.05
CA TYR A 40 2.79 -7.71 2.15
C TYR A 40 1.56 -6.84 2.43
N PRO A 41 0.53 -7.34 3.11
CA PRO A 41 -0.62 -6.52 3.52
C PRO A 41 -0.20 -5.23 4.24
N GLU A 42 0.85 -5.27 5.05
CA GLU A 42 1.37 -4.14 5.81
C GLU A 42 2.06 -3.08 4.92
N SER A 43 2.40 -3.42 3.67
CA SER A 43 3.04 -2.51 2.71
C SER A 43 2.09 -1.42 2.20
N PHE A 44 0.77 -1.63 2.27
CA PHE A 44 -0.20 -0.61 1.87
C PHE A 44 -0.36 0.44 2.96
N TYR A 45 -0.49 1.71 2.56
CA TYR A 45 -0.76 2.79 3.49
C TYR A 45 -2.25 2.84 3.87
N ALA A 46 -3.16 2.61 2.91
CA ALA A 46 -4.58 2.63 3.17
C ALA A 46 -5.07 1.30 3.74
N ASP A 47 -5.72 1.32 4.92
CA ASP A 47 -6.23 0.12 5.59
C ASP A 47 -7.18 -0.69 4.71
N LYS A 48 -8.03 -0.02 3.92
CA LYS A 48 -8.94 -0.68 2.97
C LYS A 48 -8.18 -1.52 1.93
N HIS A 49 -7.02 -1.06 1.48
CA HIS A 49 -6.21 -1.80 0.51
C HIS A 49 -5.53 -3.00 1.16
N ARG A 50 -5.13 -2.88 2.44
CA ARG A 50 -4.64 -4.01 3.23
C ARG A 50 -5.69 -5.11 3.32
N GLU A 51 -6.94 -4.74 3.57
CA GLU A 51 -8.06 -5.69 3.68
C GLU A 51 -8.36 -6.38 2.34
N ILE A 52 -8.24 -5.68 1.21
CA ILE A 52 -8.44 -6.27 -0.13
C ILE A 52 -7.31 -7.24 -0.50
N PHE A 53 -6.08 -6.96 -0.06
CA PHE A 53 -4.91 -7.77 -0.41
C PHE A 53 -4.78 -9.05 0.43
N ARG A 54 -5.42 -9.12 1.60
CA ARG A 54 -5.48 -10.32 2.45
C ARG A 54 -6.34 -11.40 1.82
#